data_AF-R7BX28-F1
#
_entry.id   AF-R7BX28-F1
#
_cell.length_a   1.000
_cell.length_b   1.000
_cell.length_c   1.000
_cell.angle_alpha   90.00
_cell.angle_beta   90.00
_cell.angle_gamma   90.00
#
_symmetry.space_group_name_H-M   'P 1'
#
loop_
_entity.id
_entity.type
_entity.pdbx_description
1 polymer ?
#
loop_
_entity_poly.entity_id
_entity_poly.type
_entity_poly.pdbx_seq_one_letter_code
_entity_poly.pdbx_strand_id
1 'polypeptide(L)'
;MAQFDISGSVDPLLSVTLNKGESLFAESNAMVAMDGTLSLSGRTKGGFFKSLARKFLNDETFFQQKITAEDEGGRALLGNSGGLFVMATEGEGRVAVSGFGSVRRIDIADGQKLIVDNGHLVAWEKSLDYELSINTSRSGLLGKLVSSQTTGEGIVLKFKGPGAVYVCSRNKGGFLNWVFSQMPEEKAIKNE
;
A
#
# COMPACT_ATOMS: atom_id res chain seq x y z
N MET A 1 2.43 11.57 -22.85
CA MET A 1 2.18 10.59 -21.78
C MET A 1 3.23 10.81 -20.71
N ALA A 2 2.82 10.81 -19.43
CA ALA A 2 3.72 10.99 -18.29
C ALA A 2 4.89 9.99 -18.31
N GLN A 3 6.10 10.49 -18.04
CA GLN A 3 7.32 9.69 -18.06
C GLN A 3 7.74 9.34 -16.64
N PHE A 4 7.95 8.05 -16.38
CA PHE A 4 8.28 7.51 -15.06
C PHE A 4 9.73 7.04 -15.10
N ASP A 5 10.53 7.51 -14.14
CA ASP A 5 11.93 7.14 -13.94
C ASP A 5 12.14 6.77 -12.47
N ILE A 6 12.74 5.60 -12.22
CA ILE A 6 12.98 5.10 -10.86
C ILE A 6 14.47 5.28 -10.56
N SER A 7 14.77 6.11 -9.57
CA SER A 7 16.15 6.43 -9.17
C SER A 7 16.46 5.84 -7.79
N GLY A 8 17.65 5.26 -7.63
CA GLY A 8 18.11 4.63 -6.39
C GLY A 8 18.19 3.10 -6.47
N SER A 9 18.78 2.47 -5.45
CA SER A 9 18.97 1.01 -5.40
C SER A 9 18.07 0.35 -4.35
N VAL A 10 18.24 0.70 -3.07
CA VAL A 10 17.58 0.03 -1.94
C VAL A 10 16.25 0.71 -1.59
N ASP A 11 16.24 2.04 -1.54
CA ASP A 11 15.05 2.86 -1.25
C ASP A 11 14.83 3.85 -2.40
N PRO A 12 14.18 3.41 -3.49
CA PRO A 12 14.09 4.21 -4.70
C PRO A 12 13.05 5.32 -4.57
N LEU A 13 13.31 6.41 -5.29
CA LEU A 13 12.33 7.47 -5.56
C LEU A 13 11.81 7.33 -6.98
N LEU A 14 10.52 7.61 -7.16
CA LEU A 14 9.88 7.68 -8.47
C LEU A 14 9.86 9.14 -8.93
N SER A 15 10.60 9.46 -9.98
CA SER A 15 10.46 10.72 -10.70
C SER A 15 9.38 10.57 -11.78
N VAL A 16 8.44 11.51 -11.80
CA VAL A 16 7.41 11.60 -12.83
C VAL A 16 7.52 12.94 -13.53
N THR A 17 7.78 12.91 -14.83
CA THR A 17 7.77 14.11 -15.68
C THR A 17 6.42 14.22 -16.37
N LEU A 18 5.77 15.38 -16.22
CA LEU A 18 4.47 15.73 -16.78
C LEU A 18 4.64 16.83 -17.83
N ASN A 19 4.02 16.65 -18.98
CA ASN A 19 3.81 17.71 -19.97
C ASN A 19 2.58 18.54 -19.58
N LYS A 20 2.46 19.74 -20.17
CA LYS A 20 1.26 20.57 -20.04
C LYS A 20 -0.01 19.76 -20.32
N GLY A 21 -1.00 19.89 -19.43
CA GLY A 21 -2.27 19.19 -19.46
C GLY A 21 -2.26 17.79 -18.83
N GLU A 22 -1.09 17.24 -18.49
CA GLU A 22 -1.00 15.93 -17.86
C GLU A 22 -1.23 16.00 -16.35
N SER A 23 -1.72 14.89 -15.79
CA SER A 23 -1.91 14.77 -14.36
C SER A 23 -1.55 13.40 -13.84
N LEU A 24 -1.14 13.36 -12.58
CA LEU A 24 -0.75 12.18 -11.83
C LEU A 24 -1.63 12.07 -10.59
N PHE A 25 -2.21 10.90 -10.37
CA PHE A 25 -2.81 10.55 -9.09
C PHE A 25 -1.77 9.83 -8.24
N ALA A 26 -1.63 10.25 -6.99
CA ALA A 26 -0.75 9.62 -6.03
C ALA A 26 -1.48 9.43 -4.69
N GLU A 27 -0.99 8.50 -3.89
CA GLU A 27 -1.36 8.41 -2.49
C GLU A 27 -0.99 9.72 -1.77
N SER A 28 -1.81 10.14 -0.81
CA SER A 28 -1.44 11.27 0.04
C SER A 28 -0.16 10.99 0.81
N ASN A 29 0.63 12.04 1.01
CA ASN A 29 1.98 12.00 1.58
C ASN A 29 3.03 11.27 0.73
N ALA A 30 2.67 10.71 -0.44
CA ALA A 30 3.67 10.11 -1.33
C ALA A 30 4.53 11.13 -2.09
N MET A 31 4.23 12.43 -2.00
CA MET A 31 5.03 13.46 -2.66
C MET A 31 6.21 13.85 -1.78
N VAL A 32 7.42 13.73 -2.33
CA VAL A 32 8.66 14.21 -1.69
C VAL A 32 8.95 15.65 -2.11
N ALA A 33 8.86 15.93 -3.41
CA ALA A 33 9.07 17.26 -3.98
C ALA A 33 8.32 17.39 -5.32
N MET A 34 8.09 18.62 -5.77
CA MET A 34 7.60 18.90 -7.12
C MET A 34 8.11 20.26 -7.61
N ASP A 35 8.21 20.43 -8.92
CA ASP A 35 8.49 21.73 -9.53
C ASP A 35 7.37 22.72 -9.22
N GLY A 36 7.71 24.00 -9.06
CA GLY A 36 6.75 25.07 -8.71
C GLY A 36 5.71 25.37 -9.80
N THR A 37 5.88 24.83 -11.01
CA THR A 37 4.91 24.93 -12.11
C THR A 37 3.76 23.94 -11.99
N LEU A 38 3.85 22.95 -11.10
CA LEU A 38 2.82 21.94 -10.89
C LEU A 38 1.82 22.36 -9.80
N SER A 39 0.54 22.08 -10.03
CA SER A 39 -0.53 22.28 -9.04
C SER A 39 -0.83 20.98 -8.29
N LEU A 40 -1.08 21.10 -6.98
CA LEU A 40 -1.45 19.99 -6.11
C LEU A 40 -2.87 20.20 -5.57
N SER A 41 -3.76 19.25 -5.84
CA SER A 41 -5.12 19.24 -5.28
C SER A 41 -5.39 17.96 -4.49
N GLY A 42 -5.78 18.08 -3.23
CA GLY A 42 -6.24 16.95 -2.42
C GLY A 42 -7.72 16.67 -2.68
N ARG A 43 -8.10 15.43 -3.00
CA ARG A 43 -9.51 15.02 -3.02
C ARG A 43 -9.83 14.18 -1.79
N THR A 44 -10.66 14.71 -0.90
CA THR A 44 -11.30 13.92 0.15
C THR A 44 -12.43 13.09 -0.48
N LYS A 45 -12.14 11.83 -0.88
CA LYS A 45 -13.19 10.92 -1.37
C LYS A 45 -14.07 10.47 -0.18
N GLY A 46 -15.15 11.22 0.01
CA GLY A 46 -16.22 10.93 0.98
C GLY A 46 -16.18 11.91 2.14
N GLY A 47 -17.30 12.63 2.32
CA GLY A 47 -17.45 13.68 3.33
C GLY A 47 -16.93 13.27 4.71
N PHE A 48 -16.35 14.25 5.39
CA PHE A 48 -15.76 14.26 6.73
C PHE A 48 -16.25 13.16 7.72
N PHE A 49 -17.54 12.85 7.74
CA PHE A 49 -18.13 11.80 8.59
C PHE A 49 -17.79 10.34 8.19
N LYS A 50 -17.63 10.02 6.91
CA LYS A 50 -17.28 8.65 6.46
C LYS A 50 -15.77 8.35 6.58
N SER A 51 -14.96 9.40 6.66
CA SER A 51 -13.53 9.34 6.93
C SER A 51 -13.23 9.00 8.40
N LEU A 52 -14.01 9.56 9.34
CA LEU A 52 -13.86 9.27 10.77
C LEU A 52 -14.21 7.82 11.14
N ALA A 53 -15.22 7.22 10.48
CA ALA A 53 -15.59 5.81 10.69
C ALA A 53 -14.52 4.81 10.18
N ARG A 54 -13.74 5.18 9.16
CA ARG A 54 -12.60 4.38 8.65
C ARG A 54 -11.34 4.55 9.50
N LYS A 55 -11.20 5.69 10.20
CA LYS A 55 -10.09 5.99 11.12
C LYS A 55 -10.01 4.98 12.29
N PHE A 56 -11.14 4.38 12.68
CA PHE A 56 -11.18 3.32 13.70
C PHE A 56 -10.78 1.93 13.20
N LEU A 57 -10.60 1.72 11.89
CA LEU A 57 -10.41 0.38 11.32
C LEU A 57 -9.01 0.12 10.75
N ASN A 58 -8.21 1.12 10.36
CA ASN A 58 -6.93 0.89 9.65
C ASN A 58 -5.90 2.05 9.65
N ASP A 59 -5.98 2.99 10.59
CA ASP A 59 -4.98 4.07 10.87
C ASP A 59 -4.39 4.94 9.74
N GLU A 60 -4.75 4.77 8.46
CA GLU A 60 -4.40 5.70 7.38
C GLU A 60 -5.65 6.03 6.57
N THR A 61 -6.02 7.31 6.56
CA THR A 61 -7.19 7.77 5.81
C THR A 61 -6.85 7.80 4.33
N PHE A 62 -7.62 7.07 3.51
CA PHE A 62 -7.48 7.09 2.05
C PHE A 62 -7.73 8.50 1.50
N PHE A 63 -6.64 9.21 1.28
CA PHE A 63 -6.61 10.48 0.58
C PHE A 63 -5.78 10.27 -0.68
N GLN A 64 -6.35 10.64 -1.83
CA GLN A 64 -5.62 10.71 -3.10
C GLN A 64 -5.32 12.18 -3.36
N GLN A 65 -4.07 12.45 -3.69
CA GLN A 65 -3.66 13.73 -4.23
C GLN A 65 -3.58 13.65 -5.75
N LYS A 66 -3.93 14.75 -6.42
CA LYS A 66 -3.78 14.92 -7.85
C LYS A 66 -2.78 16.03 -8.11
N ILE A 67 -1.68 15.69 -8.77
CA ILE A 67 -0.64 16.61 -9.24
C ILE A 67 -0.93 16.89 -10.72
N THR A 68 -0.99 18.15 -11.13
CA THR A 68 -1.34 18.54 -12.50
C THR A 68 -0.36 19.58 -13.06
N ALA A 69 0.05 19.41 -14.31
CA ALA A 69 0.78 20.41 -15.08
C ALA A 69 -0.25 21.28 -15.82
N GLU A 70 -0.68 22.40 -15.25
CA GLU A 70 -1.78 23.21 -15.83
C GLU A 70 -1.29 24.02 -17.03
N ASP A 71 -0.33 24.90 -16.80
CA ASP A 71 0.14 25.85 -17.82
C ASP A 71 1.47 25.44 -18.46
N GLU A 72 2.34 24.81 -17.70
CA GLU A 72 3.69 24.39 -18.10
C GLU A 72 3.98 22.97 -17.61
N GLY A 73 4.92 22.30 -18.28
CA GLY A 73 5.40 21.00 -17.82
C GLY A 73 6.18 21.11 -16.51
N GLY A 74 6.43 19.96 -15.88
CA GLY A 74 7.20 19.90 -14.65
C GLY A 74 7.42 18.48 -14.17
N ARG A 75 8.18 18.35 -13.10
CA ARG A 75 8.55 17.08 -12.49
C ARG A 75 8.04 16.98 -11.07
N ALA A 76 7.54 15.81 -10.72
CA ALA A 76 7.23 15.41 -9.35
C ALA A 76 8.16 14.27 -8.92
N LEU A 77 8.56 14.28 -7.66
CA LEU A 77 9.33 13.22 -7.02
C LEU A 77 8.43 12.58 -5.96
N LEU A 78 8.17 11.29 -6.13
CA LEU A 78 7.34 10.51 -5.24
C LEU A 78 8.17 9.48 -4.45
N GLY A 79 7.74 9.23 -3.22
CA GLY A 79 8.29 8.26 -2.31
C GLY A 79 7.27 7.93 -1.23
N ASN A 80 6.95 6.66 -1.08
CA ASN A 80 6.22 6.07 0.04
C ASN A 80 6.24 4.54 -0.14
N SER A 81 6.12 3.79 0.96
CA SER A 81 5.93 2.33 0.92
C SER A 81 4.46 1.91 1.03
N GLY A 82 3.56 2.90 1.08
CA GLY A 82 2.10 2.73 1.04
C GLY A 82 1.48 2.06 2.28
N GLY A 83 0.19 1.74 2.14
CA GLY A 83 -0.63 0.96 3.06
C GLY A 83 -1.54 -0.03 2.30
N LEU A 84 -2.06 -1.06 2.97
CA LEU A 84 -2.85 -2.11 2.32
C LEU A 84 -4.26 -1.61 1.94
N PHE A 85 -4.50 -1.41 0.64
CA PHE A 85 -5.83 -1.21 0.08
C PHE A 85 -5.97 -1.98 -1.24
N VAL A 86 -6.98 -2.85 -1.33
CA VAL A 86 -7.31 -3.51 -2.60
C VAL A 86 -7.97 -2.50 -3.52
N MET A 87 -7.29 -2.16 -4.61
CA MET A 87 -7.79 -1.28 -5.65
C MET A 87 -7.69 -1.98 -7.00
N ALA A 88 -8.65 -1.69 -7.88
CA ALA A 88 -8.58 -2.07 -9.28
C ALA A 88 -8.28 -0.84 -10.12
N THR A 89 -7.41 -0.99 -11.11
CA THR A 89 -7.17 0.02 -12.14
C THR A 89 -7.92 -0.38 -13.41
N GLU A 90 -8.37 0.62 -14.17
CA GLU A 90 -9.02 0.47 -15.47
C GLU A 90 -8.62 1.64 -16.38
N GLY A 91 -8.76 1.44 -17.69
CA GLY A 91 -8.33 2.41 -18.71
C GLY A 91 -6.89 2.22 -19.17
N GLU A 92 -6.36 3.23 -19.87
CA GLU A 92 -5.02 3.22 -20.45
C GLU A 92 -4.11 4.23 -19.73
N GLY A 93 -2.92 3.78 -19.33
CA GLY A 93 -1.96 4.62 -18.63
C GLY A 93 -0.82 3.81 -18.02
N ARG A 94 0.01 4.48 -17.21
CA ARG A 94 1.09 3.85 -16.44
C ARG A 94 0.72 3.84 -14.96
N VAL A 95 1.00 2.73 -14.29
CA VAL A 95 0.83 2.57 -12.84
C VAL A 95 2.19 2.23 -12.25
N ALA A 96 2.57 2.95 -11.19
CA ALA A 96 3.70 2.57 -10.36
C ALA A 96 3.16 2.06 -9.03
N VAL A 97 3.73 0.97 -8.55
CA VAL A 97 3.43 0.38 -7.24
C VAL A 97 4.70 0.33 -6.41
N SER A 98 4.55 0.49 -5.11
CA SER A 98 5.64 0.43 -4.13
C SER A 98 5.29 -0.61 -3.08
N GLY A 99 6.30 -1.28 -2.55
CA GLY A 99 6.16 -2.25 -1.46
C GLY A 99 7.22 -2.01 -0.40
N PHE A 100 7.04 -2.56 0.80
CA PHE A 100 8.02 -2.41 1.87
C PHE A 100 9.19 -3.39 1.67
N GLY A 101 10.36 -2.84 1.37
CA GLY A 101 11.54 -3.61 0.97
C GLY A 101 11.58 -3.88 -0.55
N SER A 102 12.31 -4.91 -0.95
CA SER A 102 12.44 -5.29 -2.36
C SER A 102 11.17 -5.93 -2.92
N VAL A 103 10.77 -5.55 -4.13
CA VAL A 103 9.61 -6.10 -4.84
C VAL A 103 10.05 -7.20 -5.82
N ARG A 104 9.29 -8.29 -5.88
CA ARG A 104 9.51 -9.42 -6.78
C ARG A 104 8.20 -9.83 -7.49
N ARG A 105 8.30 -10.08 -8.80
CA ARG A 105 7.23 -10.73 -9.58
C ARG A 105 7.29 -12.25 -9.41
N ILE A 106 6.13 -12.86 -9.25
CA ILE A 106 5.92 -14.31 -9.23
C ILE A 106 4.87 -14.62 -10.30
N ASP A 107 5.27 -15.33 -11.34
CA ASP A 107 4.35 -15.85 -12.35
C ASP A 107 3.64 -17.11 -11.83
N ILE A 108 2.34 -17.18 -12.08
CA ILE A 108 1.48 -18.32 -11.77
C ILE A 108 1.07 -18.90 -13.11
N ALA A 109 1.43 -20.16 -13.35
CA ALA A 109 1.00 -20.87 -14.55
C ALA A 109 -0.47 -21.30 -14.45
N ASP A 110 -1.08 -21.65 -15.59
CA ASP A 110 -2.45 -22.17 -15.58
C ASP A 110 -2.58 -23.41 -14.67
N GLY A 111 -3.65 -23.47 -13.89
CA GLY A 111 -3.88 -24.49 -12.86
C GLY A 111 -2.97 -24.43 -11.61
N GLN A 112 -1.89 -23.64 -11.62
CA GLN A 112 -1.02 -23.45 -10.45
C GLN A 112 -1.74 -22.60 -9.39
N LYS A 113 -1.43 -22.88 -8.12
CA LYS A 113 -1.92 -22.11 -6.96
C LYS A 113 -0.76 -21.46 -6.24
N LEU A 114 -0.99 -20.26 -5.72
CA LEU A 114 -0.05 -19.52 -4.88
C LEU A 114 -0.77 -19.01 -3.64
N ILE A 115 -0.17 -19.15 -2.46
CA ILE A 115 -0.67 -18.56 -1.21
C ILE A 115 0.29 -17.46 -0.79
N VAL A 116 -0.23 -16.26 -0.52
CA VAL A 116 0.56 -15.07 -0.19
C VAL A 116 0.01 -14.43 1.07
N ASP A 117 0.89 -14.11 2.02
CA ASP A 117 0.56 -13.30 3.18
C ASP A 117 0.19 -11.86 2.75
N ASN A 118 -0.89 -11.31 3.31
CA ASN A 118 -1.41 -10.00 2.89
C ASN A 118 -0.44 -8.84 3.20
N GLY A 119 0.42 -8.98 4.22
CA GLY A 119 1.42 -7.98 4.58
C GLY A 119 2.61 -7.93 3.61
N HIS A 120 2.73 -8.92 2.71
CA HIS A 120 3.74 -8.99 1.66
C HIS A 120 3.18 -8.73 0.26
N LEU A 121 1.87 -8.61 0.10
CA LEU A 121 1.22 -8.46 -1.20
C LEU A 121 1.24 -7.00 -1.67
N VAL A 122 1.75 -6.75 -2.88
CA VAL A 122 1.84 -5.41 -3.49
C VAL A 122 0.78 -5.20 -4.56
N ALA A 123 0.71 -6.09 -5.54
CA ALA A 123 -0.22 -6.01 -6.66
C ALA A 123 -0.39 -7.39 -7.31
N TRP A 124 -1.43 -7.57 -8.11
CA TRP A 124 -1.60 -8.77 -8.92
C TRP A 124 -2.39 -8.46 -10.20
N GLU A 125 -2.23 -9.32 -11.20
CA GLU A 125 -2.95 -9.20 -12.45
C GLU A 125 -4.44 -9.55 -12.28
N LYS A 126 -5.32 -8.78 -12.93
CA LYS A 126 -6.78 -8.95 -12.87
C LYS A 126 -7.26 -10.32 -13.37
N SER A 127 -6.45 -11.02 -14.18
CA SER A 127 -6.77 -12.35 -14.71
C SER A 127 -6.77 -13.46 -13.67
N LEU A 128 -6.15 -13.23 -12.50
CA LEU A 128 -6.06 -14.24 -11.45
C LEU A 128 -7.36 -14.34 -10.66
N ASP A 129 -7.84 -15.58 -10.47
CA ASP A 129 -8.83 -15.88 -9.45
C ASP A 129 -8.15 -15.80 -8.08
N TYR A 130 -8.81 -15.18 -7.08
CA TYR A 130 -8.29 -15.15 -5.72
C TYR A 130 -9.36 -15.38 -4.66
N GLU A 131 -8.95 -16.00 -3.55
CA GLU A 131 -9.76 -16.23 -2.36
C GLU A 131 -9.04 -15.68 -1.13
N LEU A 132 -9.76 -14.92 -0.30
CA LEU A 132 -9.27 -14.47 1.00
C LEU A 132 -9.46 -15.60 2.02
N SER A 133 -8.37 -16.04 2.64
CA SER A 133 -8.39 -17.07 3.66
C SER A 133 -7.85 -16.50 4.97
N ILE A 134 -8.63 -16.64 6.04
CA ILE A 134 -8.18 -16.30 7.39
C ILE A 134 -7.61 -17.58 7.98
N ASN A 135 -6.31 -17.58 8.31
CA ASN A 135 -5.63 -18.72 8.95
C ASN A 135 -6.00 -18.81 10.44
N THR A 136 -7.29 -18.94 10.75
CA THR A 136 -7.76 -19.24 12.11
C THR A 136 -8.11 -20.72 12.19
N SER A 137 -7.08 -21.55 12.37
CA SER A 137 -7.27 -22.95 12.82
C SER A 137 -7.61 -22.98 14.31
N ARG A 138 -8.80 -22.50 14.69
CA ARG A 138 -9.56 -22.91 15.90
C ARG A 138 -10.96 -22.31 15.89
N SER A 139 -11.96 -23.20 15.89
CA SER A 139 -13.39 -22.90 15.98
C SER A 139 -13.71 -22.20 17.31
N GLY A 140 -14.31 -21.01 17.27
CA GLY A 140 -14.85 -20.32 18.44
C GLY A 140 -14.88 -18.79 18.32
N LEU A 141 -15.99 -18.17 18.74
CA LEU A 141 -16.20 -16.72 18.73
C LEU A 141 -15.17 -15.95 19.59
N LEU A 142 -14.62 -16.58 20.63
CA LEU A 142 -13.55 -16.05 21.48
C LEU A 142 -12.13 -16.19 20.88
N GLY A 143 -11.93 -17.06 19.89
CA GLY A 143 -10.63 -17.25 19.23
C GLY A 143 -10.34 -16.21 18.14
N LYS A 144 -11.38 -15.53 17.64
CA LYS A 144 -11.28 -14.57 16.51
C LYS A 144 -10.62 -13.24 16.89
N LEU A 145 -10.71 -12.83 18.15
CA LEU A 145 -10.20 -11.53 18.60
C LEU A 145 -8.81 -11.61 19.26
N VAL A 146 -8.40 -12.79 19.74
CA VAL A 146 -7.15 -12.94 20.51
C VAL A 146 -5.96 -13.34 19.62
N SER A 147 -6.19 -13.99 18.48
CA SER A 147 -5.10 -14.52 17.62
C SER A 147 -4.54 -13.53 16.61
N SER A 148 -5.31 -12.50 16.22
CA SER A 148 -4.85 -11.48 15.27
C SER A 148 -3.68 -10.65 15.81
N GLN A 149 -3.55 -10.54 17.14
CA GLN A 149 -2.45 -9.82 17.79
C GLN A 149 -1.30 -10.73 18.25
N THR A 150 -1.49 -12.04 18.34
CA THR A 150 -0.48 -12.97 18.90
C THR A 150 0.25 -13.82 17.86
N THR A 151 -0.24 -13.93 16.62
CA THR A 151 0.40 -14.72 15.55
C THR A 151 1.07 -13.88 14.45
N GLY A 152 0.80 -12.57 14.38
CA GLY A 152 1.38 -11.66 13.38
C GLY A 152 0.87 -11.83 11.94
N GLU A 153 0.24 -12.97 11.61
CA GLU A 153 -0.27 -13.32 10.28
C GLU A 153 -1.81 -13.44 10.35
N GLY A 154 -2.50 -12.36 9.98
CA GLY A 154 -3.96 -12.29 10.13
C GLY A 154 -4.76 -12.81 8.93
N ILE A 155 -4.21 -12.72 7.71
CA ILE A 155 -4.95 -12.89 6.46
C ILE A 155 -4.00 -13.35 5.35
N VAL A 156 -4.37 -14.38 4.59
CA VAL A 156 -3.65 -14.79 3.37
C VAL A 156 -4.57 -14.73 2.15
N LEU A 157 -3.99 -14.54 0.97
CA LEU A 157 -4.66 -14.62 -0.31
C LEU A 157 -4.20 -15.86 -1.07
N LYS A 158 -5.15 -16.64 -1.57
CA LYS A 158 -4.90 -17.81 -2.42
C LYS A 158 -5.22 -17.44 -3.87
N PHE A 159 -4.22 -17.44 -4.74
CA PHE A 159 -4.35 -17.13 -6.16
C PHE A 159 -4.36 -18.40 -7.02
N LYS A 160 -5.09 -18.36 -8.15
CA LYS A 160 -5.14 -19.41 -9.17
C LYS A 160 -5.27 -18.80 -10.56
N GLY A 161 -4.67 -19.45 -11.56
CA GLY A 161 -4.81 -19.13 -12.98
C GLY A 161 -3.52 -18.62 -13.60
N PRO A 162 -3.49 -18.36 -14.91
CA PRO A 162 -2.34 -17.72 -15.53
C PRO A 162 -2.32 -16.22 -15.20
N GLY A 163 -1.19 -15.75 -14.69
CA GLY A 163 -0.95 -14.34 -14.43
C GLY A 163 0.22 -14.13 -13.48
N ALA A 164 0.31 -12.96 -12.86
CA ALA A 164 1.35 -12.71 -11.87
C ALA A 164 0.92 -11.95 -10.64
N VAL A 165 1.66 -12.21 -9.57
CA VAL A 165 1.57 -11.53 -8.28
C VAL A 165 2.91 -10.83 -8.01
N TYR A 166 2.84 -9.63 -7.47
CA TYR A 166 3.98 -8.84 -7.02
C TYR A 166 3.99 -8.83 -5.49
N VAL A 167 5.11 -9.25 -4.90
CA VAL A 167 5.30 -9.32 -3.45
C VAL A 167 6.48 -8.48 -3.00
N CYS A 168 6.47 -8.00 -1.76
CA CYS A 168 7.61 -7.30 -1.14
C CYS A 168 8.27 -8.14 -0.04
N SER A 169 9.55 -7.89 0.24
CA SER A 169 10.33 -8.71 1.19
C SER A 169 10.11 -8.40 2.66
N ARG A 170 9.44 -7.29 3.01
CA ARG A 170 9.18 -6.91 4.41
C ARG A 170 7.69 -6.68 4.65
N ASN A 171 7.24 -7.02 5.85
CA ASN A 171 5.89 -6.77 6.34
C ASN A 171 5.89 -5.53 7.26
N LYS A 172 5.20 -4.45 6.86
CA LYS A 172 5.17 -3.16 7.60
C LYS A 172 4.54 -3.35 9.00
N GLY A 173 3.46 -4.11 9.09
CA GLY A 173 2.79 -4.40 10.36
C GLY A 173 3.66 -5.23 11.30
N GLY A 174 4.29 -6.29 10.78
CA GLY A 174 5.24 -7.11 11.55
C GLY A 174 6.44 -6.31 12.06
N PHE A 175 6.98 -5.40 11.24
CA PHE A 175 8.07 -4.51 11.64
C PHE A 175 7.64 -3.54 12.74
N LEU A 176 6.47 -2.90 12.62
CA LEU A 176 5.95 -2.01 13.65
C LEU A 176 5.68 -2.76 14.97
N ASN A 177 5.09 -3.95 14.90
CA ASN A 177 4.88 -4.79 16.09
C ASN A 177 6.20 -5.11 16.80
N TRP A 178 7.24 -5.43 16.03
CA TRP A 178 8.57 -5.62 16.58
C TRP A 178 9.10 -4.34 17.25
N VAL A 179 9.01 -3.18 16.59
CA VAL A 179 9.43 -1.90 17.18
C VAL A 179 8.70 -1.61 18.49
N PHE A 180 7.37 -1.72 18.51
CA PHE A 180 6.56 -1.46 19.69
C PHE A 180 6.86 -2.43 20.83
N SER A 181 7.20 -3.69 20.53
CA SER A 181 7.60 -4.67 21.56
C SER A 181 8.90 -4.30 22.29
N GLN A 182 9.72 -3.43 21.69
CA GLN A 182 10.99 -2.97 22.26
C GLN A 182 10.87 -1.60 22.94
N MET A 183 9.72 -0.93 22.88
CA MET A 183 9.55 0.37 23.51
C MET A 183 9.54 0.21 25.04
N PRO A 184 10.33 1.01 25.79
CA PRO A 184 10.33 0.94 27.24
C PRO A 184 8.94 1.30 27.77
N GLU A 185 8.39 0.43 28.62
CA GLU A 185 7.19 0.78 29.38
C GLU A 185 7.55 1.90 30.36
N GLU A 186 6.89 3.06 30.25
CA GLU A 186 6.89 4.03 31.35
C GLU A 186 6.26 3.34 32.55
N LYS A 187 7.11 2.88 33.48
CA LYS A 187 6.63 2.42 34.78
C LYS A 187 5.98 3.63 35.45
N ALA A 188 4.66 3.61 35.55
CA ALA A 188 3.91 4.60 36.30
C ALA A 188 4.61 4.80 37.66
N ILE A 189 4.86 6.06 38.01
CA ILE A 189 5.44 6.42 39.30
C ILE A 189 4.53 5.80 40.37
N LYS A 190 5.07 4.89 41.18
CA LYS A 190 4.34 4.39 42.34
C LYS A 190 4.11 5.58 43.26
N ASN A 191 2.86 5.94 43.49
CA ASN A 191 2.53 6.86 44.58
C ASN A 191 2.85 6.13 45.89
N GLU A 192 3.86 6.62 46.61
CA GLU A 192 4.19 6.23 47.99
C GLU A 192 3.18 6.79 48.98
#